data_AF-A0A521VB72-F1
#
_entry.id   AF-A0A521VB72-F1
#
_cell.length_a   1.000
_cell.length_b   1.000
_cell.length_c   1.000
_cell.angle_alpha   90.00
_cell.angle_beta   90.00
_cell.angle_gamma   90.00
#
_symmetry.space_group_name_H-M   'P 1'
#
loop_
_entity.id
_entity.type
_entity.pdbx_description
1 polymer ?
#
loop_
_entity_poly.entity_id
_entity_poly.type
_entity_poly.pdbx_seq_one_letter_code
_entity_poly.pdbx_strand_id
1 'polypeptide(L)'
;MRWTQAGWILVSAALAAGCSPQPAAMASTSGDKVYRVTPDSLRVQAGSVAGEILRMRVTERIEEGSGRILSPARLSGRLFLENVSADAAIHLIGGSITYLDAQGQPIPLENGRAEPKIRFGAAGDTSGRLEPGKSATELLYAEFPAAALQANRLTAIQIRLDYSQLPAVQVEERLNFAVSVGQGPAPEVK
;
A
#
# COMPACT_ATOMS: atom_id res chain seq x y z
N MET A 1 -16.85 61.51 72.24
CA MET A 1 -17.87 61.05 71.27
C MET A 1 -17.20 60.83 69.94
N ARG A 2 -17.23 59.58 69.43
CA ARG A 2 -16.98 59.14 68.03
C ARG A 2 -15.57 59.40 67.46
N TRP A 3 -14.92 58.53 66.70
CA TRP A 3 -15.05 57.10 66.42
C TRP A 3 -13.72 56.65 65.76
N THR A 4 -13.42 55.37 65.98
CA THR A 4 -12.38 54.47 65.46
C THR A 4 -11.94 54.61 63.99
N GLN A 5 -10.67 54.27 63.72
CA GLN A 5 -10.33 53.22 62.72
C GLN A 5 -9.04 52.48 63.10
N ALA A 6 -9.13 51.16 63.24
CA ALA A 6 -8.01 50.21 63.22
C ALA A 6 -8.36 49.16 62.16
N GLY A 7 -7.66 49.18 61.03
CA GLY A 7 -7.84 48.23 59.93
C GLY A 7 -7.08 46.95 60.22
N TRP A 8 -7.78 45.81 60.16
CA TRP A 8 -7.19 44.47 60.24
C TRP A 8 -6.84 43.97 58.84
N ILE A 9 -5.69 43.29 58.75
CA ILE A 9 -5.15 42.63 57.56
C ILE A 9 -6.00 41.38 57.28
N LEU A 10 -6.54 41.27 56.06
CA LEU A 10 -7.16 40.04 55.54
C LEU A 10 -6.09 39.15 54.90
N VAL A 11 -5.86 37.97 55.49
CA VAL A 11 -5.14 36.86 54.86
C VAL A 11 -6.14 36.12 53.97
N SER A 12 -5.88 36.06 52.66
CA SER A 12 -6.69 35.31 51.70
C SER A 12 -6.19 33.87 51.62
N ALA A 13 -7.05 32.91 51.93
CA ALA A 13 -6.80 31.48 51.75
C ALA A 13 -7.01 31.09 50.27
N ALA A 14 -5.99 30.51 49.63
CA ALA A 14 -6.09 29.97 48.28
C ALA A 14 -6.77 28.59 48.32
N LEU A 15 -7.95 28.45 47.69
CA LEU A 15 -8.55 27.16 47.42
C LEU A 15 -7.82 26.51 46.25
N ALA A 16 -7.10 25.42 46.53
CA ALA A 16 -6.55 24.53 45.53
C ALA A 16 -7.71 23.76 44.85
N ALA A 17 -8.13 24.23 43.67
CA ALA A 17 -8.96 23.42 42.79
C ALA A 17 -8.08 22.30 42.20
N GLY A 18 -8.19 21.11 42.77
CA GLY A 18 -7.56 19.91 42.24
C GLY A 18 -8.18 19.55 40.90
N CYS A 19 -7.44 19.75 39.81
CA CYS A 19 -7.70 19.05 38.55
C CYS A 19 -7.49 17.56 38.81
N SER A 20 -8.57 16.80 38.94
CA SER A 20 -8.49 15.36 38.70
C SER A 20 -8.08 15.16 37.24
N PRO A 21 -6.93 14.52 36.93
CA PRO A 21 -6.61 14.19 35.56
C PRO A 21 -7.70 13.24 35.05
N GLN A 22 -8.48 13.70 34.09
CA GLN A 22 -9.38 12.85 33.32
C GLN A 22 -8.55 11.67 32.79
N PRO A 23 -8.94 10.40 33.02
CA PRO A 23 -8.19 9.26 32.51
C PRO A 23 -7.99 9.45 31.02
N ALA A 24 -6.74 9.64 30.61
CA ALA A 24 -6.40 9.64 29.20
C ALA A 24 -6.89 8.30 28.66
N ALA A 25 -7.85 8.34 27.72
CA ALA A 25 -8.26 7.15 27.00
C ALA A 25 -6.98 6.52 26.47
N MET A 26 -6.65 5.33 26.97
CA MET A 26 -5.45 4.61 26.54
C MET A 26 -5.52 4.54 25.01
N ALA A 27 -4.56 5.17 24.34
CA ALA A 27 -4.44 5.06 22.90
C ALA A 27 -4.37 3.56 22.58
N SER A 28 -5.36 3.06 21.86
CA SER A 28 -5.39 1.65 21.47
C SER A 28 -4.17 1.37 20.61
N THR A 29 -3.39 0.35 21.00
CA THR A 29 -2.21 -0.04 20.25
C THR A 29 -2.65 -0.55 18.88
N SER A 30 -1.89 -0.22 17.83
CA SER A 30 -2.21 -0.61 16.45
C SER A 30 -1.17 -1.58 15.92
N GLY A 31 -1.61 -2.65 15.26
CA GLY A 31 -0.76 -3.67 14.64
C GLY A 31 -1.09 -3.91 13.18
N ASP A 32 -0.21 -4.62 12.47
CA ASP A 32 -0.42 -5.03 11.09
C ASP A 32 -0.84 -6.50 11.02
N LYS A 33 -2.01 -6.76 10.43
CA LYS A 33 -2.43 -8.10 10.06
C LYS A 33 -1.87 -8.43 8.68
N VAL A 34 -1.02 -9.44 8.60
CA VAL A 34 -0.36 -9.87 7.37
C VAL A 34 -1.09 -11.06 6.75
N TYR A 35 -1.33 -10.98 5.45
CA TYR A 35 -1.85 -12.05 4.62
C TYR A 35 -0.79 -12.48 3.60
N ARG A 36 -0.60 -13.79 3.49
CA ARG A 36 0.35 -14.39 2.55
C ARG A 36 -0.26 -14.40 1.15
N VAL A 37 0.53 -13.97 0.17
CA VAL A 37 0.22 -14.14 -1.25
C VAL A 37 0.96 -15.38 -1.75
N THR A 38 0.29 -16.23 -2.54
CA THR A 38 0.90 -17.42 -3.15
C THR A 38 0.64 -17.43 -4.67
N PRO A 39 1.69 -17.51 -5.51
CA PRO A 39 3.10 -17.39 -5.12
C PRO A 39 3.42 -15.98 -4.59
N ASP A 40 4.46 -15.86 -3.76
CA ASP A 40 4.94 -14.57 -3.23
C ASP A 40 5.89 -13.84 -4.20
N SER A 41 6.16 -14.48 -5.33
CA SER A 41 6.96 -13.96 -6.43
C SER A 41 6.39 -14.40 -7.77
N LEU A 42 6.52 -13.55 -8.78
CA LEU A 42 6.00 -13.76 -10.12
C LEU A 42 7.04 -13.28 -11.12
N ARG A 43 7.31 -14.08 -12.15
CA ARG A 43 8.13 -13.64 -13.30
C ARG A 43 7.25 -13.39 -14.50
N VAL A 44 7.66 -12.44 -15.32
CA VAL A 44 6.96 -12.09 -16.54
C VAL A 44 7.90 -11.69 -17.66
N GLN A 45 7.46 -11.93 -18.88
CA GLN A 45 8.08 -11.40 -20.08
C GLN A 45 6.96 -11.00 -21.04
N ALA A 46 6.98 -9.74 -21.48
CA ALA A 46 5.99 -9.14 -22.36
C ALA A 46 6.73 -8.32 -23.41
N GLY A 47 6.75 -8.80 -24.65
CA GLY A 47 7.51 -8.19 -25.73
C GLY A 47 8.99 -7.99 -25.34
N SER A 48 9.42 -6.73 -25.30
CA SER A 48 10.79 -6.32 -24.96
C SER A 48 11.00 -5.99 -23.48
N VAL A 49 10.02 -6.25 -22.61
CA VAL A 49 10.14 -6.06 -21.17
C VAL A 49 10.08 -7.40 -20.45
N ALA A 50 11.13 -7.74 -19.71
CA ALA A 50 11.06 -8.77 -18.68
C ALA A 50 10.76 -8.12 -17.32
N GLY A 51 10.09 -8.83 -16.43
CA GLY A 51 9.77 -8.33 -15.12
C GLY A 51 9.67 -9.41 -14.06
N GLU A 52 9.85 -9.02 -12.81
CA GLU A 52 9.68 -9.89 -11.65
C GLU A 52 9.02 -9.11 -10.52
N ILE A 53 7.99 -9.68 -9.92
CA ILE A 53 7.43 -9.17 -8.67
C ILE A 53 7.95 -10.05 -7.56
N LEU A 54 8.50 -9.44 -6.53
CA LEU A 54 9.10 -10.14 -5.40
C LEU A 54 8.44 -9.71 -4.09
N ARG A 55 8.39 -10.66 -3.15
CA ARG A 55 7.98 -10.44 -1.75
C ARG A 55 6.58 -9.85 -1.64
N MET A 56 5.66 -10.38 -2.45
CA MET A 56 4.26 -9.97 -2.41
C MET A 56 3.63 -10.31 -1.07
N ARG A 57 3.01 -9.32 -0.44
CA ARG A 57 2.23 -9.50 0.79
C ARG A 57 1.08 -8.50 0.84
N VAL A 58 -0.01 -8.90 1.48
CA VAL A 58 -1.12 -7.99 1.75
C VAL A 58 -1.15 -7.68 3.24
N THR A 59 -1.29 -6.42 3.60
CA THR A 59 -1.35 -5.99 5.02
C THR A 59 -2.57 -5.12 5.28
N GLU A 60 -3.23 -5.34 6.41
CA GLU A 60 -4.27 -4.49 6.97
C GLU A 60 -3.82 -3.92 8.31
N ARG A 61 -3.97 -2.61 8.54
CA ARG A 61 -3.77 -2.06 9.88
C ARG A 61 -4.99 -2.35 10.72
N ILE A 62 -4.78 -2.93 11.89
CA ILE A 62 -5.83 -3.26 12.85
C ILE A 62 -5.53 -2.64 14.22
N GLU A 63 -6.59 -2.41 14.97
CA GLU A 63 -6.51 -2.11 16.40
C GLU A 63 -6.23 -3.41 17.16
N GLU A 64 -5.19 -3.41 17.98
CA GLU A 64 -4.84 -4.57 18.79
C GLU A 64 -5.91 -4.83 19.85
N GLY A 65 -6.18 -6.11 20.12
CA GLY A 65 -7.25 -6.55 21.03
C GLY A 65 -8.63 -6.61 20.37
N SER A 66 -9.07 -5.55 19.68
CA SER A 66 -10.40 -5.53 19.04
C SER A 66 -10.41 -6.13 17.63
N GLY A 67 -9.27 -6.10 16.92
CA GLY A 67 -9.18 -6.52 15.53
C GLY A 67 -9.89 -5.58 14.54
N ARG A 68 -10.36 -4.42 15.02
CA ARG A 68 -11.01 -3.41 14.18
C ARG A 68 -10.06 -2.90 13.11
N ILE A 69 -10.50 -2.88 11.86
CA ILE A 69 -9.70 -2.37 10.74
C ILE A 69 -9.53 -0.86 10.88
N LEU A 70 -8.28 -0.41 10.99
CA LEU A 70 -7.88 1.00 11.05
C LEU A 70 -7.45 1.53 9.67
N SER A 71 -6.92 0.67 8.79
CA SER A 71 -6.65 1.04 7.40
C SER A 71 -6.90 -0.14 6.46
N PRO A 72 -7.48 0.11 5.27
CA PRO A 72 -7.79 -0.94 4.31
C PRO A 72 -6.56 -1.75 3.90
N ALA A 73 -6.82 -2.96 3.39
CA ALA A 73 -5.80 -3.84 2.86
C ALA A 73 -4.98 -3.18 1.75
N ARG A 74 -3.67 -3.45 1.75
CA ARG A 74 -2.74 -3.00 0.72
C ARG A 74 -1.81 -4.12 0.30
N LEU A 75 -1.71 -4.35 -1.00
CA LEU A 75 -0.67 -5.18 -1.59
C LEU A 75 0.64 -4.39 -1.60
N SER A 76 1.69 -5.02 -1.11
CA SER A 76 3.06 -4.52 -1.22
C SER A 76 3.98 -5.56 -1.85
N GLY A 77 4.99 -5.09 -2.57
CA GLY A 77 6.02 -5.93 -3.19
C GLY A 77 7.12 -5.08 -3.81
N ARG A 78 8.04 -5.73 -4.53
CA ARG A 78 9.05 -5.06 -5.35
C ARG A 78 8.87 -5.50 -6.79
N LEU A 79 8.70 -4.55 -7.70
CA LEU A 79 8.59 -4.77 -9.12
C LEU A 79 9.95 -4.49 -9.77
N PHE A 80 10.61 -5.54 -10.25
CA PHE A 80 11.78 -5.45 -11.11
C PHE A 80 11.32 -5.45 -12.57
N LEU A 81 11.90 -4.59 -13.38
CA LEU A 81 11.67 -4.53 -14.83
C LEU A 81 13.01 -4.44 -15.54
N GLU A 82 13.17 -5.16 -16.64
CA GLU A 82 14.36 -5.17 -17.49
C GLU A 82 13.95 -4.97 -18.95
N ASN A 83 14.66 -4.09 -19.64
CA ASN A 83 14.56 -3.98 -21.09
C ASN A 83 15.42 -5.07 -21.74
N VAL A 84 14.75 -6.07 -22.32
CA VAL A 84 15.38 -7.21 -23.02
C VAL A 84 15.40 -7.04 -24.54
N SER A 85 15.11 -5.85 -25.06
CA SER A 85 15.37 -5.55 -26.47
C SER A 85 16.86 -5.56 -26.78
N ALA A 86 17.20 -5.79 -28.04
CA ALA A 86 18.59 -5.75 -28.50
C ALA A 86 19.10 -4.31 -28.70
N ASP A 87 18.23 -3.41 -29.15
CA ASP A 87 18.64 -2.11 -29.72
C ASP A 87 17.67 -0.95 -29.45
N ALA A 88 16.59 -1.16 -28.71
CA ALA A 88 15.54 -0.16 -28.53
C ALA A 88 15.40 0.29 -27.07
N ALA A 89 15.53 1.59 -26.80
CA ALA A 89 15.16 2.11 -25.49
C ALA A 89 13.65 1.99 -25.26
N ILE A 90 13.26 1.64 -24.04
CA ILE A 90 11.87 1.58 -23.59
C ILE A 90 11.63 2.74 -22.64
N HIS A 91 10.49 3.40 -22.76
CA HIS A 91 10.03 4.39 -21.80
C HIS A 91 8.75 3.89 -21.14
N LEU A 92 8.85 3.58 -19.84
CA LEU A 92 7.74 3.18 -18.98
C LEU A 92 6.85 4.40 -18.72
N ILE A 93 5.59 4.30 -19.14
CA ILE A 93 4.61 5.39 -19.04
C ILE A 93 3.77 5.21 -17.77
N GLY A 94 3.39 3.98 -17.47
CA GLY A 94 2.54 3.67 -16.32
C GLY A 94 2.13 2.21 -16.28
N GLY A 95 1.32 1.89 -15.29
CA GLY A 95 0.68 0.59 -15.21
C GLY A 95 -0.46 0.60 -14.22
N SER A 96 -1.24 -0.48 -14.22
CA SER A 96 -2.32 -0.67 -13.25
C SER A 96 -2.44 -2.11 -12.80
N ILE A 97 -3.10 -2.31 -11.67
CA ILE A 97 -3.36 -3.62 -11.09
C ILE A 97 -4.86 -3.84 -10.99
N THR A 98 -5.34 -4.93 -11.59
CA THR A 98 -6.71 -5.42 -11.43
C THR A 98 -6.70 -6.76 -10.69
N TYR A 99 -7.58 -6.91 -9.70
CA TYR A 99 -7.78 -8.15 -8.97
C TYR A 99 -8.92 -8.93 -9.60
N LEU A 100 -8.72 -10.21 -9.89
CA LEU A 100 -9.69 -11.03 -10.62
C LEU A 100 -10.21 -12.18 -9.76
N ASP A 101 -11.50 -12.44 -9.90
CA ASP A 101 -12.17 -13.60 -9.33
C ASP A 101 -12.08 -14.84 -10.24
N ALA A 102 -12.67 -15.95 -9.78
CA ALA A 102 -12.67 -17.23 -10.48
C ALA A 102 -13.33 -17.18 -11.88
N GLN A 103 -14.15 -16.16 -12.14
CA GLN A 103 -14.79 -15.91 -13.43
C GLN A 103 -13.96 -14.96 -14.31
N GLY A 104 -12.78 -14.54 -13.85
CA GLY A 104 -11.95 -13.53 -14.49
C GLY A 104 -12.53 -12.12 -14.40
N GLN A 105 -13.50 -11.89 -13.50
CA GLN A 105 -14.13 -10.58 -13.34
C GLN A 105 -13.36 -9.72 -12.34
N PRO A 106 -13.26 -8.40 -12.56
CA PRO A 106 -12.65 -7.49 -11.61
C PRO A 106 -13.37 -7.50 -10.25
N ILE A 107 -12.59 -7.65 -9.18
CA ILE A 107 -13.06 -7.48 -7.80
C ILE A 107 -12.96 -5.98 -7.47
N PRO A 108 -14.08 -5.27 -7.26
CA PRO A 108 -14.06 -3.84 -7.05
C PRO A 108 -13.44 -3.47 -5.69
N LEU A 109 -12.73 -2.35 -5.67
CA LEU A 109 -12.32 -1.73 -4.41
C LEU A 109 -13.53 -1.11 -3.70
N GLU A 110 -13.53 -1.18 -2.37
CA GLU A 110 -14.59 -0.61 -1.53
C GLU A 110 -14.72 0.90 -1.74
N ASN A 111 -15.94 1.43 -1.58
CA ASN A 111 -16.25 2.87 -1.60
C ASN A 111 -15.88 3.59 -2.91
N GLY A 112 -15.83 2.87 -4.05
CA GLY A 112 -15.55 3.47 -5.36
C GLY A 112 -14.11 3.98 -5.50
N ARG A 113 -13.17 3.40 -4.73
CA ARG A 113 -11.75 3.73 -4.83
C ARG A 113 -11.21 3.41 -6.23
N ALA A 114 -10.31 4.26 -6.71
CA ALA A 114 -9.76 4.16 -8.05
C ALA A 114 -8.78 2.98 -8.17
N GLU A 115 -8.68 2.42 -9.39
CA GLU A 115 -7.73 1.35 -9.69
C GLU A 115 -6.29 1.75 -9.28
N PRO A 116 -5.54 0.87 -8.60
CA PRO A 116 -4.16 1.16 -8.21
C PRO A 116 -3.28 1.38 -9.44
N LYS A 117 -2.62 2.54 -9.49
CA LYS A 117 -1.65 2.87 -10.55
C LYS A 117 -0.22 2.62 -10.09
N ILE A 118 0.55 1.96 -10.93
CA ILE A 118 2.00 1.83 -10.77
C ILE A 118 2.65 3.08 -11.35
N ARG A 119 3.54 3.70 -10.58
CA ARG A 119 4.33 4.85 -11.02
C ARG A 119 5.77 4.39 -11.18
N PHE A 120 6.40 4.81 -12.26
CA PHE A 120 7.80 4.52 -12.58
C PHE A 120 8.61 5.81 -12.50
N GLY A 121 9.80 5.73 -11.90
CA GLY A 121 10.68 6.89 -11.68
C GLY A 121 10.54 7.51 -10.29
N ALA A 122 11.62 8.15 -9.82
CA ALA A 122 11.62 8.91 -8.57
C ALA A 122 10.66 10.11 -8.68
N ALA A 123 10.06 10.53 -7.56
CA ALA A 123 9.23 11.74 -7.53
C ALA A 123 10.04 12.96 -8.02
N GLY A 124 9.83 13.37 -9.27
CA GLY A 124 10.54 14.47 -9.92
C GLY A 124 11.55 14.09 -11.01
N ASP A 125 11.81 12.81 -11.24
CA ASP A 125 12.60 12.32 -12.38
C ASP A 125 11.64 11.65 -13.38
N THR A 126 11.52 12.26 -14.57
CA THR A 126 10.62 11.80 -15.64
C THR A 126 11.22 10.71 -16.49
N SER A 127 12.42 10.20 -16.20
CA SER A 127 13.04 9.20 -17.05
C SER A 127 12.69 7.78 -16.60
N GLY A 128 11.43 7.37 -16.77
CA GLY A 128 11.02 5.94 -16.82
C GLY A 128 11.70 5.16 -17.97
N ARG A 129 12.85 5.63 -18.45
CA ARG A 129 13.58 5.16 -19.61
C ARG A 129 14.54 4.04 -19.18
N LEU A 130 14.40 2.90 -19.83
CA LEU A 130 15.28 1.74 -19.73
C LEU A 130 16.02 1.56 -21.06
N GLU A 131 17.35 1.73 -21.03
CA GLU A 131 18.20 1.35 -22.17
C GLU A 131 18.25 -0.18 -22.34
N PRO A 132 18.60 -0.70 -23.53
CA PRO A 132 18.79 -2.14 -23.76
C PRO A 132 19.70 -2.79 -22.69
N GLY A 133 19.23 -3.89 -22.11
CA GLY A 133 19.91 -4.63 -21.05
C GLY A 133 19.96 -3.92 -19.69
N LYS A 134 19.19 -2.83 -19.49
CA LYS A 134 19.08 -2.13 -18.20
C LYS A 134 17.81 -2.50 -17.48
N SER A 135 17.88 -2.42 -16.16
CA SER A 135 16.79 -2.74 -15.25
C SER A 135 16.45 -1.60 -14.28
N ALA A 136 15.19 -1.53 -13.89
CA ALA A 136 14.70 -0.70 -12.79
C ALA A 136 14.03 -1.56 -11.72
N THR A 137 14.01 -1.06 -10.49
CA THR A 137 13.25 -1.65 -9.38
C THR A 137 12.37 -0.59 -8.77
N GLU A 138 11.07 -0.88 -8.72
CA GLU A 138 10.06 -0.03 -8.13
C GLU A 138 9.42 -0.69 -6.90
N LEU A 139 9.00 0.13 -5.95
CA LEU A 139 8.16 -0.34 -4.86
C LEU A 139 6.72 -0.42 -5.36
N LEU A 140 6.15 -1.61 -5.25
CA LEU A 140 4.73 -1.81 -5.53
C LEU A 140 3.93 -1.53 -4.26
N TYR A 141 3.03 -0.56 -4.33
CA TYR A 141 2.01 -0.30 -3.32
C TYR A 141 0.66 -0.11 -4.02
N ALA A 142 -0.24 -1.06 -3.80
CA ALA A 142 -1.55 -1.06 -4.44
C ALA A 142 -2.65 -1.30 -3.41
N GLU A 143 -3.71 -0.50 -3.48
CA GLU A 143 -4.90 -0.77 -2.68
C GLU A 143 -5.46 -2.15 -3.01
N PHE A 144 -5.87 -2.89 -1.99
CA PHE A 144 -6.35 -4.26 -2.14
C PHE A 144 -7.82 -4.35 -1.72
N PRO A 145 -8.68 -5.04 -2.50
CA PRO A 145 -10.09 -5.20 -2.15
C PRO A 145 -10.21 -6.16 -0.97
N ALA A 146 -10.92 -5.76 0.09
CA ALA A 146 -11.16 -6.63 1.25
C ALA A 146 -11.96 -7.88 0.86
N ALA A 147 -12.82 -7.79 -0.16
CA ALA A 147 -13.51 -8.96 -0.72
C ALA A 147 -12.54 -10.05 -1.21
N ALA A 148 -11.35 -9.68 -1.70
CA ALA A 148 -10.33 -10.63 -2.17
C ALA A 148 -9.59 -11.34 -1.01
N LEU A 149 -9.77 -10.91 0.24
CA LEU A 149 -9.22 -11.59 1.42
C LEU A 149 -10.02 -12.83 1.83
N GLN A 150 -11.24 -12.97 1.31
CA GLN A 150 -12.06 -14.15 1.54
C GLN A 150 -11.48 -15.36 0.78
N ALA A 151 -11.60 -16.55 1.38
CA ALA A 151 -11.09 -17.77 0.79
C ALA A 151 -11.62 -17.98 -0.64
N ASN A 152 -10.70 -18.27 -1.56
CA ASN A 152 -10.97 -18.54 -2.98
C ASN A 152 -11.66 -17.39 -3.75
N ARG A 153 -11.68 -16.17 -3.21
CA ARG A 153 -12.20 -15.01 -3.96
C ARG A 153 -11.20 -14.47 -4.96
N LEU A 154 -9.94 -14.29 -4.55
CA LEU A 154 -8.87 -13.92 -5.47
C LEU A 154 -8.32 -15.18 -6.16
N THR A 155 -8.29 -15.17 -7.48
CA THR A 155 -7.66 -16.23 -8.27
C THR A 155 -6.56 -15.71 -9.19
N ALA A 156 -6.61 -14.43 -9.55
CA ALA A 156 -5.55 -13.82 -10.33
C ALA A 156 -5.36 -12.32 -10.03
N ILE A 157 -4.15 -11.85 -10.31
CA ILE A 157 -3.83 -10.44 -10.45
C ILE A 157 -3.51 -10.21 -11.92
N GLN A 158 -4.16 -9.21 -12.52
CA GLN A 158 -3.80 -8.69 -13.82
C GLN A 158 -2.97 -7.43 -13.63
N ILE A 159 -1.83 -7.37 -14.32
CA ILE A 159 -1.01 -6.17 -14.40
C ILE A 159 -1.05 -5.69 -15.83
N ARG A 160 -1.47 -4.43 -16.01
CA ARG A 160 -1.29 -3.72 -17.25
C ARG A 160 -0.01 -2.89 -17.16
N LEU A 161 0.85 -3.00 -18.16
CA LEU A 161 2.02 -2.16 -18.33
C LEU A 161 1.88 -1.34 -19.61
N ASP A 162 2.01 -0.03 -19.47
CA ASP A 162 1.97 0.92 -20.57
C ASP A 162 3.39 1.46 -20.78
N TYR A 163 3.95 1.21 -21.97
CA TYR A 163 5.28 1.70 -22.33
C TYR A 163 5.35 2.13 -23.80
N SER A 164 6.38 2.89 -24.15
CA SER A 164 6.70 3.19 -25.54
C SER A 164 8.09 2.70 -25.91
N GLN A 165 8.21 2.14 -27.10
CA GLN A 165 9.47 1.72 -27.70
C GLN A 165 9.79 2.60 -28.91
N LEU A 166 11.07 2.92 -29.13
CA LEU A 166 11.48 3.72 -30.29
C LEU A 166 11.48 2.90 -31.60
N PRO A 167 11.02 3.49 -32.74
CA PRO A 167 10.33 4.78 -32.85
C PRO A 167 8.94 4.72 -32.19
N ALA A 168 8.55 5.77 -31.46
CA ALA A 168 7.52 5.86 -30.41
C ALA A 168 6.18 5.10 -30.62
N VAL A 169 6.23 3.78 -30.68
CA VAL A 169 5.07 2.88 -30.67
C VAL A 169 4.69 2.70 -29.20
N GLN A 170 3.47 3.08 -28.86
CA GLN A 170 2.89 2.75 -27.56
C GLN A 170 2.46 1.30 -27.56
N VAL A 171 2.86 0.58 -26.53
CA VAL A 171 2.52 -0.82 -26.31
C VAL A 171 1.81 -0.92 -24.97
N GLU A 172 0.65 -1.59 -24.99
CA GLU A 172 -0.09 -1.97 -23.80
C GLU A 172 0.03 -3.49 -23.64
N GLU A 173 0.64 -3.93 -22.54
CA GLU A 173 0.78 -5.35 -22.21
C GLU A 173 -0.08 -5.70 -21.01
N ARG A 174 -0.87 -6.78 -21.10
CA ARG A 174 -1.69 -7.28 -20.00
C ARG A 174 -1.23 -8.66 -19.59
N LEU A 175 -0.92 -8.80 -18.31
CA LEU A 175 -0.28 -9.98 -17.77
C LEU A 175 -1.14 -10.52 -16.63
N ASN A 176 -1.65 -11.73 -16.81
CA ASN A 176 -2.49 -12.40 -15.82
C ASN A 176 -1.66 -13.40 -15.03
N PHE A 177 -1.66 -13.26 -13.71
CA PHE A 177 -0.94 -14.13 -12.81
C PHE A 177 -1.91 -14.83 -11.89
N ALA A 178 -1.91 -16.16 -11.90
CA ALA A 178 -2.65 -16.93 -10.92
C ALA A 178 -2.06 -16.68 -9.53
N VAL A 179 -2.87 -16.15 -8.62
CA VAL A 179 -2.48 -15.88 -7.25
C VAL A 179 -3.62 -16.21 -6.29
N SER A 180 -3.26 -16.52 -5.06
CA SER A 180 -4.20 -16.70 -3.97
C SER A 180 -3.73 -15.95 -2.74
N VAL A 181 -4.66 -15.60 -1.86
CA VAL A 181 -4.37 -14.98 -0.56
C VAL A 181 -4.87 -15.89 0.54
N GLY A 182 -4.00 -16.13 1.53
CA GLY A 182 -4.31 -16.92 2.71
C GLY A 182 -3.94 -16.17 3.99
N GLN A 183 -4.65 -16.47 5.08
CA GLN A 183 -4.23 -16.05 6.42
C GLN A 183 -3.02 -16.88 6.85
N GLY A 184 -1.94 -16.23 7.26
CA GLY A 184 -0.74 -16.89 7.76
C GLY A 184 0.47 -15.94 7.75
N PRO A 185 1.49 -16.21 8.58
CA PRO A 185 2.72 -15.42 8.55
C PRO A 185 3.33 -15.45 7.13
N ALA A 186 3.92 -14.33 6.70
CA ALA A 186 4.70 -14.30 5.47
C ALA A 186 5.78 -15.40 5.52
N PRO A 187 6.10 -16.08 4.42
CA PRO A 187 7.12 -17.12 4.43
C PRO A 187 8.44 -16.54 4.94
N GLU A 188 9.02 -17.16 5.98
CA GLU A 188 10.37 -16.85 6.41
C GLU A 188 11.33 -17.17 5.25
N VAL A 189 12.16 -16.18 4.91
CA VAL A 189 13.28 -16.37 4.00
C VAL A 189 14.30 -17.22 4.75
N LYS A 190 14.49 -18.47 4.31
CA LYS A 190 15.58 -19.33 4.78
C LYS A 190 16.87 -18.99 4.05
#